data_AF-A0A8K0KEW5-F1
#
_entry.id   AF-A0A8K0KEW5-F1
#
_cell.length_a   1.000
_cell.length_b   1.000
_cell.length_c   1.000
_cell.angle_alpha   90.00
_cell.angle_beta   90.00
_cell.angle_gamma   90.00
#
_symmetry.space_group_name_H-M   'P 1'
#
loop_
_entity.id
_entity.type
_entity.pdbx_description
1 polymer ?
#
loop_
_entity_poly.entity_id
_entity_poly.type
_entity_poly.pdbx_seq_one_letter_code
_entity_poly.pdbx_strand_id
1 'polypeptide(L)'
;MEMDITEGENDDHFSSHAFLDIFCEETTMHDLECKILVAVLQNCMTQLNIVGQCIPVPIEECTVKYENLKKRFGSPEEKPKLGTGGIQISPRTQMLKKFQSKRTFLEGIIWNIMYELQHSKKFTFLLQTVKFLEKMQHEKESLEEMEVFNQNMVQKLQNNISDMQKNAELKLAEKLELIAKLQDKLTDEMMTRKVIQNFVRKWGKTQYDQFNWKNNQDLNSYTEKLMKAAKAVEDELKINENVIEHLTDSCDKLSRNIDYWKEKYDTDMANIEDRILSLKHFKQQQLKKLNELEEVYNAHQKEMDEFLNMKEERRRKEEKEALEHANAVLIQSWWRGLMVRRCLGQFRRRKKAVKDTKAKKKRPGKSPKATSKK
;
A
#
# COMPACT_ATOMS: atom_id res chain seq x y z
N MET A 1 -61.12 -23.48 30.27
CA MET A 1 -61.04 -23.86 31.69
C MET A 1 -61.42 -22.59 32.43
N GLU A 2 -62.64 -22.38 32.89
CA GLU A 2 -63.82 -23.21 33.08
C GLU A 2 -65.02 -22.45 32.48
N MET A 3 -65.95 -23.18 31.90
CA MET A 3 -67.20 -22.64 31.37
C MET A 3 -68.28 -23.18 32.31
N ASP A 4 -68.75 -22.32 33.21
CA ASP A 4 -69.93 -22.56 34.04
C ASP A 4 -71.13 -22.73 33.11
N ILE A 5 -71.63 -23.96 33.03
CA ILE A 5 -72.95 -24.26 32.50
C ILE A 5 -73.74 -24.77 33.70
N THR A 6 -74.40 -23.86 34.41
CA THR A 6 -75.51 -24.22 35.30
C THR A 6 -76.76 -24.31 34.44
N GLU A 7 -77.02 -25.52 33.96
CA GLU A 7 -78.35 -25.95 33.51
C GLU A 7 -79.31 -25.84 34.70
N GLY A 8 -80.38 -25.07 34.52
CA GLY A 8 -81.35 -24.77 35.56
C GLY A 8 -82.59 -24.14 34.97
N GLU A 9 -83.17 -24.77 33.95
CA GLU A 9 -84.53 -24.46 33.49
C GLU A 9 -85.42 -25.65 33.86
N ASN A 10 -86.04 -25.52 35.04
CA ASN A 10 -87.23 -26.27 35.42
C ASN A 10 -88.39 -25.78 34.55
N ASP A 11 -88.57 -26.40 33.40
CA ASP A 11 -89.85 -26.36 32.71
C ASP A 11 -90.67 -27.57 33.17
N ASP A 12 -91.45 -27.34 34.23
CA ASP A 12 -92.66 -28.08 34.55
C ASP A 12 -93.66 -27.86 33.40
N HIS A 13 -93.38 -28.46 32.24
CA HIS A 13 -94.36 -28.59 31.18
C HIS A 13 -95.35 -29.67 31.59
N PHE A 14 -96.31 -29.21 32.38
CA PHE A 14 -97.60 -29.78 32.70
C PHE A 14 -98.01 -30.82 31.65
N SER A 15 -97.87 -32.09 32.01
CA SER A 15 -98.37 -33.23 31.24
C SER A 15 -99.90 -33.13 31.16
N SER A 16 -100.38 -32.38 30.17
CA SER A 16 -101.80 -32.36 29.78
C SER A 16 -102.22 -33.69 29.14
N HIS A 17 -101.26 -34.59 28.88
CA HIS A 17 -101.51 -35.95 28.38
C HIS A 17 -102.17 -36.87 29.43
N ALA A 18 -102.08 -36.55 30.73
CA ALA A 18 -102.68 -37.38 31.78
C ALA A 18 -104.22 -37.25 31.90
N PHE A 19 -104.83 -36.23 31.27
CA PHE A 19 -106.27 -35.97 31.44
C PHE A 19 -107.17 -36.68 30.40
N LEU A 20 -106.59 -37.23 29.33
CA LEU A 20 -107.35 -37.90 28.25
C LEU A 20 -107.26 -39.43 28.26
N ASP A 21 -106.32 -40.02 29.02
CA ASP A 21 -106.20 -41.49 29.14
C ASP A 21 -107.18 -42.10 30.17
N ILE A 22 -107.87 -41.28 30.96
CA ILE A 22 -108.85 -41.75 31.96
C ILE A 22 -110.24 -42.05 31.33
N PHE A 23 -110.51 -41.59 30.10
CA PHE A 23 -111.81 -41.83 29.44
C PHE A 23 -111.87 -43.08 28.54
N CYS A 24 -110.79 -43.87 28.47
CA CYS A 24 -110.60 -44.77 27.34
C CYS A 24 -111.12 -46.22 27.51
N GLU A 25 -111.71 -46.62 28.65
CA GLU A 25 -112.18 -48.02 28.80
C GLU A 25 -113.65 -48.24 29.18
N GLU A 26 -114.44 -47.24 29.59
CA GLU A 26 -115.90 -47.42 29.76
C GLU A 26 -116.70 -46.16 29.38
N THR A 27 -117.10 -46.04 28.12
CA THR A 27 -118.06 -45.00 27.69
C THR A 27 -119.06 -45.55 26.66
N THR A 28 -119.90 -46.49 27.08
CA THR A 28 -121.19 -46.66 26.39
C THR A 28 -122.15 -45.59 26.91
N MET A 29 -122.36 -44.54 26.12
CA MET A 29 -123.31 -43.48 26.49
C MET A 29 -124.73 -44.04 26.62
N HIS A 30 -125.49 -43.48 27.56
CA HIS A 30 -126.87 -43.88 27.79
C HIS A 30 -127.75 -43.51 26.57
N ASP A 31 -128.73 -44.34 26.22
CA ASP A 31 -129.52 -44.21 24.97
C ASP A 31 -130.21 -42.84 24.81
N LEU A 32 -130.57 -42.22 25.94
CA LEU A 32 -131.17 -40.89 25.97
C LEU A 32 -130.15 -39.78 25.64
N GLU A 33 -128.93 -39.90 26.14
CA GLU A 33 -127.85 -38.92 25.94
C GLU A 33 -127.36 -38.95 24.49
N CYS A 34 -127.26 -40.13 23.87
CA CYS A 34 -126.96 -40.25 22.44
C CYS A 34 -128.01 -39.56 21.57
N LYS A 35 -129.31 -39.71 21.89
CA LYS A 35 -130.39 -39.06 21.13
C LYS A 35 -130.37 -37.55 21.26
N ILE A 36 -130.08 -37.04 22.46
CA ILE A 36 -129.91 -35.60 22.70
C ILE A 36 -128.70 -35.06 21.93
N LEU A 37 -127.55 -35.73 22.01
CA LEU A 37 -126.34 -35.33 21.29
C LEU A 37 -126.52 -35.38 19.77
N VAL A 38 -127.17 -36.42 19.23
CA VAL A 38 -127.48 -36.50 17.80
C VAL A 38 -128.42 -35.37 17.39
N ALA A 39 -129.44 -35.02 18.19
CA ALA A 39 -130.32 -33.88 17.90
C ALA A 39 -129.56 -32.54 17.91
N VAL A 40 -128.63 -32.35 18.85
CA VAL A 40 -127.77 -31.16 18.91
C VAL A 40 -126.82 -31.11 17.71
N LEU A 41 -126.16 -32.22 17.38
CA LEU A 41 -125.26 -32.32 16.23
C LEU A 41 -126.01 -32.15 14.90
N GLN A 42 -127.25 -32.63 14.80
CA GLN A 42 -128.13 -32.40 13.65
C GLN A 42 -128.45 -30.91 13.49
N ASN A 43 -128.69 -30.21 14.59
CA ASN A 43 -128.89 -28.77 14.58
C ASN A 43 -127.61 -28.03 14.18
N CYS A 44 -126.44 -28.42 14.73
CA CYS A 44 -125.14 -27.88 14.33
C CYS A 44 -124.83 -28.13 12.85
N MET A 45 -125.17 -29.31 12.32
CA MET A 45 -125.04 -29.65 10.91
C MET A 45 -125.95 -28.78 10.04
N THR A 46 -127.18 -28.54 10.49
CA THR A 46 -128.15 -27.67 9.80
C THR A 46 -127.64 -26.22 9.77
N GLN A 47 -127.11 -25.73 10.90
CA GLN A 47 -126.53 -24.39 11.02
C GLN A 47 -125.25 -24.24 10.17
N LEU A 48 -124.37 -25.24 10.18
CA LEU A 48 -123.21 -25.26 9.29
C LEU A 48 -123.68 -25.22 7.84
N ASN A 49 -124.61 -26.08 7.43
CA ASN A 49 -125.14 -26.10 6.07
C ASN A 49 -125.65 -24.71 5.63
N ILE A 50 -126.45 -24.03 6.46
CA ILE A 50 -126.93 -22.66 6.23
C ILE A 50 -125.76 -21.67 6.02
N VAL A 51 -124.75 -21.70 6.90
CA VAL A 51 -123.57 -20.81 6.79
C VAL A 51 -122.83 -20.99 5.46
N GLY A 52 -123.00 -22.09 4.73
CA GLY A 52 -122.22 -22.41 3.53
C GLY A 52 -122.91 -22.07 2.27
N GLN A 53 -124.24 -22.15 2.31
CA GLN A 53 -125.09 -21.55 1.29
C GLN A 53 -124.95 -20.01 1.30
N CYS A 54 -124.56 -19.41 2.42
CA CYS A 54 -124.24 -17.98 2.52
C CYS A 54 -122.84 -17.60 1.99
N ILE A 55 -121.95 -18.55 1.67
CA ILE A 55 -120.58 -18.26 1.21
C ILE A 55 -120.47 -18.57 -0.29
N PRO A 56 -120.08 -17.61 -1.15
CA PRO A 56 -120.05 -17.79 -2.61
C PRO A 56 -118.73 -18.46 -3.05
N VAL A 57 -118.44 -19.65 -2.54
CA VAL A 57 -117.26 -20.47 -2.90
C VAL A 57 -117.69 -21.93 -3.05
N PRO A 58 -117.30 -22.64 -4.13
CA PRO A 58 -117.66 -24.04 -4.35
C PRO A 58 -117.25 -24.92 -3.16
N ILE A 59 -118.13 -25.85 -2.78
CA ILE A 59 -117.90 -26.83 -1.73
C ILE A 59 -116.93 -27.89 -2.30
N GLU A 60 -115.71 -27.96 -1.77
CA GLU A 60 -114.76 -29.04 -2.07
C GLU A 60 -115.00 -30.22 -1.11
N GLU A 61 -115.06 -31.45 -1.65
CA GLU A 61 -115.19 -32.68 -0.88
C GLU A 61 -114.00 -32.85 0.06
N CYS A 62 -114.24 -32.67 1.35
CA CYS A 62 -113.20 -32.84 2.36
C CYS A 62 -113.18 -34.29 2.83
N THR A 63 -112.21 -35.07 2.36
CA THR A 63 -111.95 -36.40 2.96
C THR A 63 -111.19 -36.20 4.27
N VAL A 64 -111.78 -36.59 5.40
CA VAL A 64 -111.12 -36.57 6.71
C VAL A 64 -110.09 -37.69 6.74
N LYS A 65 -108.88 -37.42 6.21
CA LYS A 65 -107.74 -38.36 6.20
C LYS A 65 -106.48 -37.67 6.73
N TYR A 66 -105.61 -38.45 7.37
CA TYR A 66 -104.30 -37.97 7.79
C TYR A 66 -103.40 -37.71 6.59
N GLU A 67 -102.92 -36.47 6.47
CA GLU A 67 -101.94 -36.06 5.47
C GLU A 67 -100.60 -35.80 6.15
N ASN A 68 -99.62 -36.68 5.94
CA ASN A 68 -98.24 -36.48 6.40
C ASN A 68 -97.69 -35.12 5.97
N LEU A 69 -96.80 -34.54 6.80
CA LEU A 69 -96.04 -33.30 6.53
C LEU A 69 -95.54 -33.13 5.08
N LYS A 70 -95.01 -34.21 4.47
CA LYS A 70 -94.53 -34.21 3.07
C LYS A 70 -95.61 -33.90 2.03
N LYS A 71 -96.87 -34.24 2.27
CA LYS A 71 -98.00 -33.93 1.36
C LYS A 71 -98.54 -32.52 1.56
N ARG A 72 -98.43 -31.95 2.77
CA ARG A 72 -98.92 -30.60 3.11
C ARG A 72 -98.02 -29.46 2.67
N PHE A 73 -96.70 -29.63 2.83
CA PHE A 73 -95.73 -28.57 2.55
C PHE A 73 -94.88 -28.83 1.29
N GLY A 74 -95.14 -29.94 0.59
CA GLY A 74 -94.38 -30.34 -0.58
C GLY A 74 -92.98 -30.88 -0.24
N SER A 75 -92.41 -31.64 -1.17
CA SER A 75 -90.98 -31.98 -1.11
C SER A 75 -90.15 -30.74 -1.45
N PRO A 76 -88.99 -30.49 -0.82
CA PRO A 76 -88.12 -29.35 -1.15
C PRO A 76 -87.58 -29.32 -2.59
N GLU A 77 -87.86 -30.35 -3.39
CA GLU A 77 -87.39 -30.49 -4.76
C GLU A 77 -88.46 -30.05 -5.77
N GLU A 78 -88.83 -28.78 -5.78
CA GLU A 78 -89.28 -28.10 -6.99
C GLU A 78 -89.19 -26.58 -6.78
N LYS A 79 -88.10 -25.99 -7.28
CA LYS A 79 -87.98 -24.53 -7.37
C LYS A 79 -89.14 -23.99 -8.21
N PRO A 80 -89.88 -22.96 -7.77
CA PRO A 80 -90.85 -22.30 -8.64
C PRO A 80 -90.08 -21.64 -9.79
N LYS A 81 -90.42 -22.02 -11.03
CA LYS A 81 -90.09 -21.23 -12.20
C LYS A 81 -90.68 -19.84 -12.00
N LEU A 82 -89.82 -18.83 -11.95
CA LEU A 82 -90.21 -17.43 -12.12
C LEU A 82 -90.88 -17.33 -13.50
N GLY A 83 -92.20 -17.21 -13.53
CA GLY A 83 -92.92 -17.09 -14.79
C GLY A 83 -94.43 -17.17 -14.66
N THR A 84 -95.07 -16.08 -15.08
CA THR A 84 -96.48 -15.95 -15.49
C THR A 84 -97.56 -15.78 -14.40
N GLY A 85 -97.98 -14.53 -14.23
CA GLY A 85 -99.39 -14.14 -14.36
C GLY A 85 -100.40 -14.85 -13.46
N GLY A 86 -100.15 -14.92 -12.16
CA GLY A 86 -101.17 -15.32 -11.19
C GLY A 86 -102.13 -14.16 -10.94
N ILE A 87 -103.37 -14.29 -11.39
CA ILE A 87 -104.53 -13.49 -10.97
C ILE A 87 -104.40 -13.25 -9.45
N GLN A 88 -104.33 -11.98 -9.02
CA GLN A 88 -104.38 -11.64 -7.60
C GLN A 88 -105.73 -12.11 -7.04
N ILE A 89 -105.76 -13.33 -6.51
CA ILE A 89 -106.87 -13.83 -5.71
C ILE A 89 -106.88 -12.93 -4.47
N SER A 90 -107.87 -12.05 -4.39
CA SER A 90 -108.03 -11.10 -3.28
C SER A 90 -107.81 -11.80 -1.93
N PRO A 91 -107.13 -11.17 -0.94
CA PRO A 91 -106.93 -11.75 0.39
C PRO A 91 -108.23 -12.26 1.01
N ARG A 92 -109.35 -11.59 0.70
CA ARG A 92 -110.70 -11.98 1.08
C ARG A 92 -111.10 -13.32 0.47
N THR A 93 -110.82 -13.56 -0.80
CA THR A 93 -111.14 -14.81 -1.50
C THR A 93 -110.28 -15.99 -1.02
N GLN A 94 -109.01 -15.77 -0.64
CA GLN A 94 -108.17 -16.80 -0.02
C GLN A 94 -108.62 -17.16 1.40
N MET A 95 -109.00 -16.15 2.19
CA MET A 95 -109.55 -16.35 3.53
C MET A 95 -110.89 -17.10 3.48
N LEU A 96 -111.75 -16.74 2.54
CA LEU A 96 -113.03 -17.43 2.31
C LEU A 96 -112.82 -18.88 1.85
N LYS A 97 -111.81 -19.18 1.02
CA LYS A 97 -111.44 -20.56 0.66
C LYS A 97 -110.95 -21.38 1.86
N LYS A 98 -110.06 -20.81 2.70
CA LYS A 98 -109.61 -21.44 3.94
C LYS A 98 -110.76 -21.69 4.91
N PHE A 99 -111.69 -20.74 5.01
CA PHE A 99 -112.88 -20.86 5.85
C PHE A 99 -113.83 -21.95 5.33
N GLN A 100 -114.09 -21.98 4.01
CA GLN A 100 -114.93 -23.00 3.38
C GLN A 100 -114.33 -24.41 3.56
N SER A 101 -113.02 -24.56 3.40
CA SER A 101 -112.31 -25.83 3.61
C SER A 101 -112.36 -26.32 5.06
N LYS A 102 -112.17 -25.40 6.03
CA LYS A 102 -112.31 -25.73 7.46
C LYS A 102 -113.74 -26.13 7.81
N ARG A 103 -114.71 -25.47 7.18
CA ARG A 103 -116.13 -25.72 7.39
C ARG A 103 -116.57 -27.06 6.78
N THR A 104 -116.15 -27.41 5.56
CA THR A 104 -116.45 -28.72 4.97
C THR A 104 -115.76 -29.86 5.73
N PHE A 105 -114.58 -29.61 6.29
CA PHE A 105 -113.91 -30.52 7.22
C PHE A 105 -114.72 -30.76 8.51
N LEU A 106 -115.22 -29.68 9.15
CA LEU A 106 -116.08 -29.79 10.34
C LEU A 106 -117.42 -30.48 10.03
N GLU A 107 -118.00 -30.18 8.88
CA GLU A 107 -119.23 -30.80 8.37
C GLU A 107 -119.03 -32.32 8.17
N GLY A 108 -117.91 -32.74 7.60
CA GLY A 108 -117.52 -34.15 7.48
C GLY A 108 -117.24 -34.83 8.82
N ILE A 109 -116.68 -34.12 9.80
CA ILE A 109 -116.47 -34.66 11.16
C ILE A 109 -117.80 -34.86 11.87
N ILE A 110 -118.67 -33.85 11.87
CA ILE A 110 -119.98 -33.90 12.54
C ILE A 110 -120.86 -34.99 11.92
N TRP A 111 -120.85 -35.13 10.60
CA TRP A 111 -121.59 -36.21 9.92
C TRP A 111 -121.12 -37.60 10.36
N ASN A 112 -119.80 -37.82 10.40
CA ASN A 112 -119.22 -39.11 10.82
C ASN A 112 -119.47 -39.41 12.31
N ILE A 113 -119.45 -38.40 13.19
CA ILE A 113 -119.78 -38.54 14.62
C ILE A 113 -121.27 -38.84 14.82
N MET A 114 -122.15 -38.16 14.08
CA MET A 114 -123.60 -38.44 14.10
C MET A 114 -123.87 -39.88 13.66
N TYR A 115 -123.22 -40.32 12.57
CA TYR A 115 -123.32 -41.68 12.07
C TYR A 115 -122.81 -42.71 13.10
N GLU A 116 -121.67 -42.44 13.76
CA GLU A 116 -121.10 -43.34 14.76
C GLU A 116 -121.93 -43.41 16.05
N LEU A 117 -122.47 -42.28 16.53
CA LEU A 117 -123.36 -42.20 17.70
C LEU A 117 -124.70 -42.89 17.47
N GLN A 118 -125.26 -42.80 16.25
CA GLN A 118 -126.55 -43.39 15.90
C GLN A 118 -126.49 -44.91 15.74
N HIS A 119 -125.35 -45.46 15.31
CA HIS A 119 -125.22 -46.90 15.02
C HIS A 119 -124.40 -47.70 16.04
N SER A 120 -123.38 -47.09 16.66
CA SER A 120 -122.44 -47.80 17.53
C SER A 120 -122.36 -47.25 18.95
N LYS A 121 -123.01 -46.11 19.24
CA LYS A 121 -123.05 -45.41 20.54
C LYS A 121 -121.65 -45.10 21.12
N LYS A 122 -120.66 -44.94 20.25
CA LYS A 122 -119.27 -44.59 20.57
C LYS A 122 -118.87 -43.32 19.83
N PHE A 123 -117.79 -42.68 20.28
CA PHE A 123 -117.25 -41.45 19.71
C PHE A 123 -115.79 -41.62 19.24
N THR A 124 -115.42 -42.81 18.79
CA THR A 124 -114.02 -43.14 18.44
C THR A 124 -113.49 -42.34 17.26
N PHE A 125 -114.35 -41.91 16.32
CA PHE A 125 -113.98 -41.07 15.19
C PHE A 125 -113.60 -39.66 15.64
N LEU A 126 -114.29 -39.07 16.61
CA LEU A 126 -113.89 -37.79 17.20
C LEU A 126 -112.54 -37.92 17.92
N LEU A 127 -112.37 -38.99 18.69
CA LEU A 127 -111.11 -39.24 19.40
C LEU A 127 -109.94 -39.45 18.42
N GLN A 128 -110.14 -40.19 17.33
CA GLN A 128 -109.14 -40.39 16.29
C GLN A 128 -108.82 -39.09 15.52
N THR A 129 -109.82 -38.25 15.25
CA THR A 129 -109.62 -36.96 14.56
C THR A 129 -108.94 -35.93 15.45
N VAL A 130 -109.22 -35.92 16.75
CA VAL A 130 -108.49 -35.08 17.73
C VAL A 130 -107.04 -35.55 17.85
N LYS A 131 -106.79 -36.84 18.06
CA LYS A 131 -105.42 -37.41 18.09
C LYS A 131 -104.65 -37.14 16.80
N PHE A 132 -105.34 -37.18 15.66
CA PHE A 132 -104.80 -36.80 14.35
C PHE A 132 -104.36 -35.33 14.30
N LEU A 133 -105.23 -34.41 14.74
CA LEU A 133 -104.95 -32.97 14.74
C LEU A 133 -103.84 -32.60 15.72
N GLU A 134 -103.83 -33.20 16.91
CA GLU A 134 -102.76 -33.04 17.91
C GLU A 134 -101.41 -33.48 17.34
N LYS A 135 -101.35 -34.65 16.70
CA LYS A 135 -100.14 -35.13 16.04
C LYS A 135 -99.66 -34.17 14.94
N MET A 136 -100.57 -33.62 14.13
CA MET A 136 -100.24 -32.66 13.08
C MET A 136 -99.75 -31.32 13.63
N GLN A 137 -100.33 -30.87 14.74
CA GLN A 137 -99.93 -29.66 15.42
C GLN A 137 -98.53 -29.82 16.02
N HIS A 138 -98.27 -30.94 16.69
CA HIS A 138 -96.96 -31.26 17.25
C HIS A 138 -95.88 -31.40 16.16
N GLU A 139 -96.19 -32.05 15.04
CA GLU A 139 -95.32 -32.14 13.87
C GLU A 139 -94.96 -30.77 13.27
N LYS A 140 -95.89 -29.80 13.31
CA LYS A 140 -95.66 -28.43 12.85
C LYS A 140 -94.79 -27.65 13.85
N GLU A 141 -95.10 -27.74 15.14
CA GLU A 141 -94.34 -27.09 16.21
C GLU A 141 -92.89 -27.58 16.22
N SER A 142 -92.66 -28.89 16.10
CA SER A 142 -91.31 -29.46 15.99
C SER A 142 -90.51 -28.95 14.77
N LEU A 143 -91.18 -28.71 13.64
CA LEU A 143 -90.54 -28.10 12.46
C LEU A 143 -90.22 -26.62 12.67
N GLU A 144 -91.12 -25.87 13.30
CA GLU A 144 -90.89 -24.46 13.63
C GLU A 144 -89.70 -24.31 14.59
N GLU A 145 -89.62 -25.16 15.61
CA GLU A 145 -88.48 -25.23 16.53
C GLU A 145 -87.18 -25.55 15.78
N MET A 146 -87.20 -26.55 14.88
CA MET A 146 -86.01 -26.92 14.11
C MET A 146 -85.61 -25.84 13.09
N GLU A 147 -86.57 -25.12 12.51
CA GLU A 147 -86.32 -23.97 11.66
C GLU A 147 -85.64 -22.84 12.44
N VAL A 148 -86.19 -22.47 13.61
CA VAL A 148 -85.59 -21.45 14.50
C VAL A 148 -84.18 -21.87 14.92
N PHE A 149 -83.98 -23.14 15.27
CA PHE A 149 -82.66 -23.66 15.59
C PHE A 149 -81.69 -23.53 14.40
N ASN A 150 -82.11 -23.91 13.20
CA ASN A 150 -81.30 -23.78 11.99
C ASN A 150 -80.99 -22.32 11.65
N GLN A 151 -81.96 -21.42 11.77
CA GLN A 151 -81.76 -19.97 11.57
C GLN A 151 -80.73 -19.42 12.57
N ASN A 152 -80.85 -19.79 13.85
CA ASN A 152 -79.87 -19.43 14.88
C ASN A 152 -78.48 -19.98 14.57
N MET A 153 -78.38 -21.21 14.09
CA MET A 153 -77.11 -21.83 13.71
C MET A 153 -76.48 -21.14 12.49
N VAL A 154 -77.27 -20.83 11.47
CA VAL A 154 -76.83 -20.06 10.29
C VAL A 154 -76.34 -18.68 10.71
N GLN A 155 -77.06 -17.98 11.59
CA GLN A 155 -76.64 -16.69 12.11
C GLN A 155 -75.31 -16.78 12.88
N LYS A 156 -75.15 -17.79 13.74
CA LYS A 156 -73.89 -18.05 14.46
C LYS A 156 -72.74 -18.29 13.48
N LEU A 157 -72.94 -19.10 12.44
CA LEU A 157 -71.93 -19.37 11.43
C LEU A 157 -71.58 -18.12 10.60
N GLN A 158 -72.57 -17.31 10.22
CA GLN A 158 -72.34 -16.04 9.53
C GLN A 158 -71.53 -15.06 10.38
N ASN A 159 -71.85 -14.95 11.67
CA ASN A 159 -71.08 -14.13 12.61
C ASN A 159 -69.63 -14.63 12.72
N ASN A 160 -69.43 -15.94 12.89
CA ASN A 160 -68.09 -16.53 12.94
C ASN A 160 -67.29 -16.27 11.66
N ILE A 161 -67.91 -16.36 10.48
CA ILE A 161 -67.25 -16.04 9.21
C ILE A 161 -66.85 -14.56 9.17
N SER A 162 -67.74 -13.64 9.57
CA SER A 162 -67.45 -12.21 9.60
C SER A 162 -66.32 -11.88 10.58
N ASP A 163 -66.30 -12.49 11.76
CA ASP A 163 -65.26 -12.28 12.77
C ASP A 163 -63.91 -12.87 12.30
N MET A 164 -63.92 -14.03 11.64
CA MET A 164 -62.72 -14.60 11.03
C MET A 164 -62.18 -13.71 9.90
N GLN A 165 -63.04 -13.11 9.08
CA GLN A 165 -62.64 -12.15 8.04
C GLN A 165 -62.00 -10.90 8.64
N LYS A 166 -62.65 -10.27 9.63
CA LYS A 166 -62.09 -9.11 10.35
C LYS A 166 -60.74 -9.42 10.99
N ASN A 167 -60.62 -10.58 11.64
CA ASN A 167 -59.36 -11.02 12.25
C ASN A 167 -58.26 -11.26 11.20
N ALA A 168 -58.61 -11.78 10.02
CA ALA A 168 -57.66 -11.95 8.93
C ALA A 168 -57.20 -10.59 8.35
N GLU A 169 -58.12 -9.63 8.18
CA GLU A 169 -57.81 -8.27 7.75
C GLU A 169 -56.91 -7.52 8.73
N LEU A 170 -57.19 -7.63 10.03
CA LEU A 170 -56.36 -7.04 11.09
C LEU A 170 -54.93 -7.60 11.06
N LYS A 171 -54.80 -8.93 10.99
CA LYS A 171 -53.49 -9.58 10.85
C LYS A 171 -52.77 -9.14 9.58
N LEU A 172 -53.49 -9.03 8.45
CA LEU A 172 -52.90 -8.57 7.20
C LEU A 172 -52.37 -7.13 7.34
N ALA A 173 -53.14 -6.24 7.97
CA ALA A 173 -52.72 -4.86 8.24
C ALA A 173 -51.48 -4.80 9.14
N GLU A 174 -51.45 -5.56 10.23
CA GLU A 174 -50.27 -5.67 11.12
C GLU A 174 -49.02 -6.16 10.37
N LYS A 175 -49.17 -7.15 9.47
CA LYS A 175 -48.07 -7.64 8.65
C LYS A 175 -47.60 -6.61 7.64
N LEU A 176 -48.50 -5.87 7.00
CA LEU A 176 -48.16 -4.79 6.07
C LEU A 176 -47.42 -3.65 6.78
N GLU A 177 -47.86 -3.28 7.99
CA GLU A 177 -47.16 -2.29 8.80
C GLU A 177 -45.75 -2.76 9.20
N LEU A 178 -45.61 -4.04 9.57
CA LEU A 178 -44.30 -4.63 9.85
C LEU A 178 -43.39 -4.62 8.61
N ILE A 179 -43.92 -4.96 7.43
CA ILE A 179 -43.17 -4.90 6.17
C ILE A 179 -42.68 -3.47 5.91
N ALA A 180 -43.53 -2.46 6.07
CA ALA A 180 -43.14 -1.06 5.91
C ALA A 180 -42.03 -0.66 6.89
N LYS A 181 -42.17 -0.98 8.18
CA LYS A 181 -41.13 -0.71 9.19
C LYS A 181 -39.80 -1.40 8.88
N LEU A 182 -39.83 -2.63 8.35
CA LEU A 182 -38.63 -3.35 7.96
C LEU A 182 -37.99 -2.77 6.69
N GLN A 183 -38.80 -2.30 5.74
CA GLN A 183 -38.31 -1.59 4.56
C GLN A 183 -37.62 -0.28 4.95
N ASP A 184 -38.23 0.53 5.81
CA ASP A 184 -37.64 1.78 6.29
C ASP A 184 -36.29 1.52 6.97
N LYS A 185 -36.23 0.57 7.92
CA LYS A 185 -34.98 0.16 8.58
C LYS A 185 -33.91 -0.29 7.60
N LEU A 186 -34.28 -1.09 6.59
CA LEU A 186 -33.33 -1.54 5.58
C LEU A 186 -32.78 -0.35 4.78
N THR A 187 -33.65 0.58 4.38
CA THR A 187 -33.22 1.78 3.64
C THR A 187 -32.31 2.67 4.49
N ASP A 188 -32.63 2.88 5.76
CA ASP A 188 -31.80 3.65 6.70
C ASP A 188 -30.42 3.00 6.89
N GLU A 189 -30.38 1.68 7.08
CA GLU A 189 -29.12 0.93 7.16
C GLU A 189 -28.31 1.01 5.87
N MET A 190 -28.95 0.97 4.70
CA MET A 190 -28.26 1.12 3.42
C MET A 190 -27.67 2.52 3.27
N MET A 191 -28.42 3.56 3.64
CA MET A 191 -27.96 4.95 3.58
C MET A 191 -26.82 5.21 4.55
N THR A 192 -26.92 4.75 5.80
CA THR A 192 -25.84 4.86 6.79
C THR A 192 -24.58 4.12 6.35
N ARG A 193 -24.68 2.88 5.85
CA ARG A 193 -23.53 2.15 5.26
C ARG A 193 -22.88 2.92 4.13
N LYS A 194 -23.67 3.52 3.23
CA LYS A 194 -23.16 4.29 2.09
C LYS A 194 -22.41 5.55 2.53
N VAL A 195 -22.92 6.24 3.55
CA VAL A 195 -22.24 7.39 4.17
C VAL A 195 -20.93 6.97 4.81
N ILE A 196 -20.92 5.89 5.60
CA ILE A 196 -19.71 5.35 6.23
C ILE A 196 -18.67 4.94 5.18
N GLN A 197 -19.09 4.22 4.14
CA GLN A 197 -18.21 3.80 3.05
C GLN A 197 -17.55 5.00 2.36
N ASN A 198 -18.34 6.04 2.07
CA ASN A 198 -17.83 7.27 1.48
C ASN A 198 -16.86 8.01 2.41
N PHE A 199 -17.16 8.04 3.71
CA PHE A 199 -16.29 8.63 4.72
C PHE A 199 -14.94 7.89 4.79
N VAL A 200 -14.96 6.56 4.95
CA VAL A 200 -13.75 5.73 5.02
C VAL A 200 -12.91 5.89 3.75
N ARG A 201 -13.55 5.90 2.57
CA ARG A 201 -12.86 6.09 1.29
C ARG A 201 -12.18 7.46 1.20
N LYS A 202 -12.88 8.53 1.57
CA LYS A 202 -12.33 9.89 1.58
C LYS A 202 -11.20 10.03 2.60
N TRP A 203 -11.42 9.55 3.83
CA TRP A 203 -10.42 9.58 4.89
C TRP A 203 -9.16 8.81 4.51
N GLY A 204 -9.30 7.58 3.99
CA GLY A 204 -8.18 6.77 3.53
C GLY A 204 -7.41 7.42 2.38
N LYS A 205 -8.11 8.05 1.43
CA LYS A 205 -7.48 8.82 0.35
C LYS A 205 -6.69 10.01 0.89
N THR A 206 -7.28 10.82 1.76
CA THR A 206 -6.60 11.98 2.35
C THR A 206 -5.38 11.56 3.18
N GLN A 207 -5.48 10.47 3.96
CA GLN A 207 -4.35 9.93 4.71
C GLN A 207 -3.22 9.47 3.78
N TYR A 208 -3.55 8.75 2.72
CA TYR A 208 -2.59 8.34 1.71
C TYR A 208 -1.93 9.55 1.03
N ASP A 209 -2.72 10.53 0.60
CA ASP A 209 -2.21 11.74 -0.06
C ASP A 209 -1.30 12.54 0.88
N GLN A 210 -1.67 12.67 2.17
CA GLN A 210 -0.87 13.35 3.19
C GLN A 210 0.45 12.61 3.46
N PHE A 211 0.39 11.29 3.62
CA PHE A 211 1.58 10.45 3.82
C PHE A 211 2.52 10.56 2.62
N ASN A 212 1.98 10.44 1.41
CA ASN A 212 2.75 10.52 0.17
C ASN A 212 3.37 11.91 -0.02
N TRP A 213 2.63 12.98 0.29
CA TRP A 213 3.15 14.35 0.26
C TRP A 213 4.33 14.53 1.23
N LYS A 214 4.19 14.07 2.48
CA LYS A 214 5.26 14.15 3.49
C LYS A 214 6.48 13.33 3.06
N ASN A 215 6.26 12.10 2.60
CA ASN A 215 7.33 11.24 2.11
C ASN A 215 8.08 11.85 0.92
N ASN A 216 7.36 12.45 -0.04
CA ASN A 216 7.97 13.15 -1.15
C ASN A 216 8.74 14.40 -0.70
N GLN A 217 8.25 15.14 0.30
CA GLN A 217 8.96 16.27 0.86
C GLN A 217 10.26 15.84 1.54
N ASP A 218 10.23 14.77 2.34
CA ASP A 218 11.40 14.21 2.99
C ASP A 218 12.41 13.71 1.94
N LEU A 219 11.94 12.96 0.94
CA LEU A 219 12.74 12.51 -0.20
C LEU A 219 13.44 13.68 -0.90
N ASN A 220 12.70 14.74 -1.23
CA ASN A 220 13.26 15.93 -1.86
C ASN A 220 14.29 16.63 -0.98
N SER A 221 14.07 16.67 0.34
CA SER A 221 15.05 17.25 1.27
C SER A 221 16.36 16.44 1.31
N TYR A 222 16.27 15.10 1.22
CA TYR A 222 17.43 14.23 1.18
C TYR A 222 18.15 14.31 -0.16
N THR A 223 17.43 14.38 -1.28
CA THR A 223 18.04 14.55 -2.60
C THR A 223 18.76 15.90 -2.71
N GLU A 224 18.19 16.99 -2.19
CA GLU A 224 18.86 18.28 -2.13
C GLU A 224 20.15 18.24 -1.29
N LYS A 225 20.11 17.59 -0.11
CA LYS A 225 21.30 17.41 0.74
C LYS A 225 22.37 16.59 0.01
N LEU A 226 21.95 15.53 -0.68
CA LEU A 226 22.85 14.66 -1.44
C LEU A 226 23.47 15.41 -2.62
N MET A 227 22.70 16.22 -3.34
CA MET A 227 23.22 17.09 -4.41
C MET A 227 24.21 18.12 -3.89
N LYS A 228 23.93 18.76 -2.75
CA LYS A 228 24.86 19.73 -2.13
C LYS A 228 26.16 19.05 -1.70
N ALA A 229 26.07 17.87 -1.08
CA ALA A 229 27.24 17.09 -0.68
C ALA A 229 28.06 16.62 -1.90
N ALA A 230 27.40 16.13 -2.95
CA ALA A 230 28.04 15.71 -4.18
C ALA A 230 28.78 16.87 -4.85
N LYS A 231 28.16 18.06 -4.92
CA LYS A 231 28.79 19.27 -5.44
C LYS A 231 30.00 19.69 -4.60
N ALA A 232 29.89 19.65 -3.27
CA ALA A 232 31.02 19.97 -2.39
C ALA A 232 32.21 19.01 -2.61
N VAL A 233 31.95 17.71 -2.78
CA VAL A 233 33.01 16.75 -3.12
C VAL A 233 33.63 17.06 -4.48
N GLU A 234 32.83 17.40 -5.50
CA GLU A 234 33.34 17.77 -6.82
C GLU A 234 34.22 19.04 -6.76
N ASP A 235 33.80 20.04 -5.99
CA ASP A 235 34.56 21.27 -5.80
C ASP A 235 35.88 21.01 -5.04
N GLU A 236 35.87 20.18 -4.00
CA GLU A 236 37.10 19.75 -3.28
C GLU A 236 38.05 18.97 -4.20
N LEU A 237 37.53 18.09 -5.06
CA LEU A 237 38.35 17.36 -6.04
C LEU A 237 39.04 18.32 -7.02
N LYS A 238 38.33 19.33 -7.53
CA LYS A 238 38.90 20.36 -8.41
C LYS A 238 39.97 21.20 -7.71
N ILE A 239 39.71 21.60 -6.45
CA ILE A 239 40.70 22.33 -5.65
C ILE A 239 41.95 21.47 -5.45
N ASN A 240 41.78 20.19 -5.08
CA ASN A 240 42.89 19.27 -4.89
C ASN A 240 43.69 19.07 -6.19
N GLU A 241 43.03 18.94 -7.33
CA GLU A 241 43.69 18.88 -8.65
C GLU A 241 44.55 20.13 -8.90
N ASN A 242 44.00 21.33 -8.69
CA ASN A 242 44.74 22.59 -8.83
C ASN A 242 45.93 22.69 -7.86
N VAL A 243 45.77 22.20 -6.62
CA VAL A 243 46.85 22.17 -5.62
C VAL A 243 47.96 21.22 -6.07
N ILE A 244 47.61 20.03 -6.58
CA ILE A 244 48.58 19.07 -7.13
C ILE A 244 49.32 19.68 -8.32
N GLU A 245 48.62 20.33 -9.24
CA GLU A 245 49.23 21.00 -10.39
C GLU A 245 50.22 22.08 -9.93
N HIS A 246 49.82 22.97 -9.02
CA HIS A 246 50.69 24.02 -8.49
C HIS A 246 51.94 23.47 -7.77
N LEU A 247 51.76 22.40 -6.97
CA LEU A 247 52.88 21.74 -6.29
C LEU A 247 53.82 21.09 -7.29
N THR A 248 53.29 20.42 -8.31
CA THR A 248 54.07 19.80 -9.39
C THR A 248 54.88 20.86 -10.14
N ASP A 249 54.26 21.96 -10.54
CA ASP A 249 54.92 23.11 -11.17
C ASP A 249 56.03 23.70 -10.30
N SER A 250 55.80 23.78 -8.99
CA SER A 250 56.78 24.29 -8.04
C SER A 250 57.97 23.33 -7.89
N CYS A 251 57.71 22.02 -7.80
CA CYS A 251 58.73 20.99 -7.80
C CYS A 251 59.56 21.00 -9.09
N ASP A 252 58.92 21.20 -10.25
CA ASP A 252 59.60 21.30 -11.55
C ASP A 252 60.49 22.54 -11.62
N LYS A 253 60.01 23.69 -11.16
CA LYS A 253 60.81 24.93 -11.09
C LYS A 253 62.04 24.75 -10.18
N LEU A 254 61.86 24.13 -9.02
CA LEU A 254 62.96 23.84 -8.10
C LEU A 254 63.95 22.85 -8.70
N SER A 255 63.47 21.81 -9.39
CA SER A 255 64.32 20.83 -10.07
C SER A 255 65.17 21.50 -11.16
N ARG A 256 64.55 22.35 -12.00
CA ARG A 256 65.27 23.14 -13.01
C ARG A 256 66.31 24.07 -12.39
N ASN A 257 66.00 24.71 -11.26
CA ASN A 257 66.97 25.54 -10.56
C ASN A 257 68.15 24.73 -10.02
N ILE A 258 67.89 23.54 -9.45
CA ILE A 258 68.93 22.62 -8.99
C ILE A 258 69.84 22.23 -10.16
N ASP A 259 69.26 21.86 -11.30
CA ASP A 259 70.03 21.45 -12.48
C ASP A 259 70.86 22.61 -13.05
N TYR A 260 70.30 23.82 -13.11
CA TYR A 260 71.04 25.03 -13.48
C TYR A 260 72.24 25.28 -12.55
N TRP A 261 72.04 25.20 -11.23
CA TRP A 261 73.13 25.42 -10.28
C TRP A 261 74.18 24.32 -10.31
N LYS A 262 73.80 23.07 -10.57
CA LYS A 262 74.75 21.97 -10.79
C LYS A 262 75.60 22.23 -12.03
N GLU A 263 74.99 22.53 -13.17
CA GLU A 263 75.71 22.82 -14.42
C GLU A 263 76.65 24.02 -14.25
N LYS A 264 76.17 25.08 -13.60
CA LYS A 264 77.00 26.25 -13.28
C LYS A 264 78.18 25.89 -12.39
N TYR A 265 77.97 25.09 -11.34
CA TYR A 265 79.05 24.64 -10.47
C TYR A 265 80.08 23.79 -11.23
N ASP A 266 79.62 22.84 -12.04
CA ASP A 266 80.49 21.95 -12.83
C ASP A 266 81.32 22.76 -13.85
N THR A 267 80.70 23.73 -14.53
CA THR A 267 81.41 24.63 -15.47
C THR A 267 82.42 25.54 -14.76
N ASP A 268 82.04 26.14 -13.64
CA ASP A 268 82.95 26.97 -12.84
C ASP A 268 84.11 26.14 -12.28
N MET A 269 83.84 24.90 -11.83
CA MET A 269 84.87 23.98 -11.36
C MET A 269 85.83 23.59 -12.49
N ALA A 270 85.31 23.23 -13.68
CA ALA A 270 86.13 22.94 -14.85
C ALA A 270 87.01 24.13 -15.27
N ASN A 271 86.46 25.36 -15.22
CA ASN A 271 87.21 26.58 -15.51
C ASN A 271 88.33 26.84 -14.49
N ILE A 272 88.06 26.62 -13.19
CA ILE A 272 89.07 26.74 -12.13
C ILE A 272 90.15 25.67 -12.29
N GLU A 273 89.77 24.43 -12.59
CA GLU A 273 90.71 23.33 -12.85
C GLU A 273 91.61 23.63 -14.05
N ASP A 274 91.05 24.10 -15.16
CA ASP A 274 91.82 24.50 -16.35
C ASP A 274 92.76 25.67 -16.03
N ARG A 275 92.31 26.64 -15.24
CA ARG A 275 93.16 27.75 -14.77
C ARG A 275 94.32 27.24 -13.90
N ILE A 276 94.05 26.30 -12.99
CA ILE A 276 95.08 25.66 -12.16
C ILE A 276 96.07 24.89 -13.03
N LEU A 277 95.60 24.13 -14.01
CA LEU A 277 96.44 23.37 -14.94
C LEU A 277 97.32 24.31 -15.77
N SER A 278 96.74 25.37 -16.33
CA SER A 278 97.45 26.42 -17.07
C SER A 278 98.53 27.10 -16.21
N LEU A 279 98.22 27.46 -14.97
CA LEU A 279 99.19 28.05 -14.03
C LEU A 279 100.28 27.06 -13.62
N LYS A 280 99.94 25.78 -13.40
CA LYS A 280 100.92 24.71 -13.14
C LYS A 280 101.87 24.55 -14.34
N HIS A 281 101.33 24.54 -15.56
CA HIS A 281 102.12 24.45 -16.78
C HIS A 281 103.03 25.67 -16.95
N PHE A 282 102.51 26.88 -16.76
CA PHE A 282 103.30 28.11 -16.79
C PHE A 282 104.42 28.10 -15.73
N LYS A 283 104.10 27.72 -14.49
CA LYS A 283 105.10 27.56 -13.42
C LYS A 283 106.20 26.56 -13.83
N GLN A 284 105.81 25.42 -14.41
CA GLN A 284 106.77 24.41 -14.87
C GLN A 284 107.66 24.95 -16.00
N GLN A 285 107.12 25.71 -16.95
CA GLN A 285 107.92 26.37 -17.99
C GLN A 285 108.90 27.39 -17.40
N GLN A 286 108.47 28.21 -16.44
CA GLN A 286 109.36 29.18 -15.77
C GLN A 286 110.47 28.48 -14.99
N LEU A 287 110.18 27.37 -14.32
CA LEU A 287 111.19 26.55 -13.65
C LEU A 287 112.21 25.99 -14.64
N LYS A 288 111.77 25.52 -15.83
CA LYS A 288 112.70 25.07 -16.88
C LYS A 288 113.63 26.20 -17.34
N LYS A 289 113.08 27.39 -17.64
CA LYS A 289 113.87 28.56 -18.02
C LYS A 289 114.87 28.98 -16.95
N LEU A 290 114.46 28.92 -15.68
CA LEU A 290 115.34 29.22 -14.55
C LEU A 290 116.49 28.22 -14.46
N ASN A 291 116.21 26.92 -14.60
CA ASN A 291 117.24 25.88 -14.62
C ASN A 291 118.20 26.06 -15.80
N GLU A 292 117.69 26.34 -17.01
CA GLU A 292 118.53 26.63 -18.19
C GLU A 292 119.45 27.84 -17.95
N LEU A 293 118.92 28.91 -17.35
CA LEU A 293 119.71 30.11 -17.03
C LEU A 293 120.75 29.84 -15.93
N GLU A 294 120.40 29.01 -14.94
CA GLU A 294 121.31 28.54 -13.89
C GLU A 294 122.43 27.68 -14.48
N GLU A 295 122.14 26.79 -15.43
CA GLU A 295 123.15 26.01 -16.17
C GLU A 295 124.11 26.92 -16.95
N VAL A 296 123.58 27.92 -17.68
CA VAL A 296 124.40 28.91 -18.41
C VAL A 296 125.25 29.75 -17.45
N TYR A 297 124.66 30.22 -16.35
CA TYR A 297 125.39 30.96 -15.31
C TYR A 297 126.53 30.13 -14.73
N ASN A 298 126.25 28.87 -14.37
CA ASN A 298 127.25 27.95 -13.84
C ASN A 298 128.35 27.63 -14.87
N ALA A 299 128.02 27.54 -16.15
CA ALA A 299 129.00 27.37 -17.23
C ALA A 299 129.92 28.59 -17.34
N HIS A 300 129.35 29.81 -17.38
CA HIS A 300 130.14 31.03 -17.41
C HIS A 300 130.97 31.24 -16.14
N GLN A 301 130.44 30.89 -14.96
CA GLN A 301 131.19 30.97 -13.72
C GLN A 301 132.40 30.03 -13.75
N LYS A 302 132.24 28.80 -14.27
CA LYS A 302 133.36 27.87 -14.49
C LYS A 302 134.38 28.44 -15.46
N GLU A 303 133.96 28.99 -16.60
CA GLU A 303 134.87 29.63 -17.57
C GLU A 303 135.66 30.79 -16.95
N MET A 304 135.01 31.60 -16.11
CA MET A 304 135.64 32.71 -15.39
C MET A 304 136.65 32.21 -14.35
N ASP A 305 136.29 31.18 -13.57
CA ASP A 305 137.18 30.56 -12.59
C ASP A 305 138.40 29.90 -13.28
N GLU A 306 138.18 29.23 -14.41
CA GLU A 306 139.25 28.67 -15.26
C GLU A 306 140.15 29.77 -15.81
N PHE A 307 139.60 30.89 -16.29
CA PHE A 307 140.38 32.04 -16.75
C PHE A 307 141.20 32.68 -15.63
N LEU A 308 140.62 32.84 -14.44
CA LEU A 308 141.32 33.34 -13.25
C LEU A 308 142.46 32.40 -12.84
N ASN A 309 142.20 31.09 -12.81
CA ASN A 309 143.21 30.07 -12.52
C ASN A 309 144.34 30.08 -13.57
N MET A 310 144.01 30.15 -14.86
CA MET A 310 145.00 30.24 -15.95
C MET A 310 145.84 31.51 -15.87
N LYS A 311 145.23 32.64 -15.49
CA LYS A 311 145.93 33.91 -15.26
C LYS A 311 146.86 33.82 -14.05
N GLU A 312 146.41 33.23 -12.96
CA GLU A 312 147.22 33.04 -11.76
C GLU A 312 148.35 32.03 -11.98
N GLU A 313 148.12 30.96 -12.74
CA GLU A 313 149.14 30.00 -13.13
C GLU A 313 150.17 30.60 -14.08
N ARG A 314 149.75 31.47 -15.01
CA ARG A 314 150.66 32.28 -15.82
C ARG A 314 151.51 33.20 -14.95
N ARG A 315 150.92 33.93 -14.00
CA ARG A 315 151.66 34.78 -13.04
C ARG A 315 152.67 33.95 -12.25
N ARG A 316 152.27 32.77 -11.74
CA ARG A 316 153.13 31.86 -10.99
C ARG A 316 154.29 31.31 -11.84
N LYS A 317 154.07 31.04 -13.13
CA LYS A 317 155.13 30.63 -14.06
C LYS A 317 156.11 31.78 -14.33
N GLU A 318 155.60 32.98 -14.61
CA GLU A 318 156.43 34.17 -14.79
C GLU A 318 157.27 34.49 -13.54
N GLU A 319 156.68 34.38 -12.34
CA GLU A 319 157.38 34.51 -11.05
C GLU A 319 158.48 33.45 -10.88
N LYS A 320 158.20 32.18 -11.24
CA LYS A 320 159.19 31.09 -11.21
C LYS A 320 160.32 31.31 -12.21
N GLU A 321 160.00 31.65 -13.46
CA GLU A 321 161.01 31.94 -14.49
C GLU A 321 161.87 33.15 -14.10
N ALA A 322 161.27 34.19 -13.53
CA ALA A 322 162.00 35.34 -13.01
C ALA A 322 162.94 34.95 -11.86
N LEU A 323 162.50 34.07 -10.95
CA LEU A 323 163.30 33.56 -9.85
C LEU A 323 164.41 32.61 -10.32
N GLU A 324 164.13 31.72 -11.27
CA GLU A 324 165.11 30.86 -11.93
C GLU A 324 166.15 31.69 -12.70
N HIS A 325 165.72 32.73 -13.42
CA HIS A 325 166.62 33.67 -14.09
C HIS A 325 167.47 34.44 -13.07
N ALA A 326 166.88 34.92 -11.97
CA ALA A 326 167.63 35.58 -10.90
C ALA A 326 168.66 34.63 -10.25
N ASN A 327 168.29 33.39 -9.97
CA ASN A 327 169.19 32.36 -9.46
C ASN A 327 170.27 31.99 -10.49
N ALA A 328 169.92 31.88 -11.77
CA ALA A 328 170.89 31.67 -12.85
C ALA A 328 171.89 32.83 -12.93
N VAL A 329 171.44 34.09 -12.77
CA VAL A 329 172.30 35.27 -12.67
C VAL A 329 173.18 35.21 -11.42
N LEU A 330 172.65 34.75 -10.28
CA LEU A 330 173.41 34.57 -9.04
C LEU A 330 174.49 33.49 -9.17
N ILE A 331 174.14 32.33 -9.77
CA ILE A 331 175.09 31.26 -10.07
C ILE A 331 176.12 31.76 -11.08
N GLN A 332 175.70 32.44 -12.15
CA GLN A 332 176.62 33.01 -13.13
C GLN A 332 177.57 34.04 -12.51
N SER A 333 177.10 34.90 -11.62
CA SER A 333 177.94 35.88 -10.92
C SER A 333 178.83 35.23 -9.86
N TRP A 334 178.36 34.19 -9.17
CA TRP A 334 179.17 33.36 -8.28
C TRP A 334 180.27 32.64 -9.06
N TRP A 335 179.95 32.02 -10.19
CA TRP A 335 180.92 31.35 -11.07
C TRP A 335 181.92 32.35 -11.67
N ARG A 336 181.47 33.53 -12.12
CA ARG A 336 182.35 34.62 -12.56
C ARG A 336 183.26 35.09 -11.41
N GLY A 337 182.74 35.20 -10.19
CA GLY A 337 183.52 35.54 -9.00
C GLY A 337 184.50 34.43 -8.59
N LEU A 338 184.12 33.16 -8.74
CA LEU A 338 184.96 31.99 -8.47
C LEU A 338 186.09 31.88 -9.51
N MET A 339 185.79 32.12 -10.79
CA MET A 339 186.77 32.25 -11.88
C MET A 339 187.85 33.28 -11.55
N VAL A 340 187.46 34.44 -11.01
CA VAL A 340 188.40 35.49 -10.59
C VAL A 340 189.18 35.08 -9.34
N ARG A 341 188.52 34.52 -8.31
CA ARG A 341 189.14 34.21 -7.00
C ARG A 341 190.04 32.97 -7.00
N ARG A 342 189.70 31.93 -7.76
CA ARG A 342 190.56 30.74 -7.94
C ARG A 342 191.56 30.89 -9.07
N CYS A 343 191.64 32.07 -9.69
CA CYS A 343 192.58 32.39 -10.78
C CYS A 343 192.56 31.34 -11.91
N LEU A 344 191.37 30.81 -12.21
CA LEU A 344 191.15 29.86 -13.28
C LEU A 344 190.83 30.63 -14.57
N GLY A 345 191.45 30.23 -15.67
CA GLY A 345 191.40 30.97 -16.93
C GLY A 345 192.18 32.28 -16.89
N GLN A 346 191.68 33.30 -17.59
CA GLN A 346 192.38 34.52 -18.02
C GLN A 346 192.92 35.46 -16.90
N PHE A 347 192.88 35.09 -15.62
CA PHE A 347 193.24 35.94 -14.47
C PHE A 347 194.51 35.51 -13.69
N ARG A 348 195.30 34.54 -14.18
CA ARG A 348 196.59 34.14 -13.58
C ARG A 348 197.75 35.09 -13.97
N ARG A 349 198.50 35.65 -13.00
CA ARG A 349 199.69 36.53 -13.19
C ARG A 349 200.99 35.74 -12.94
N ARG A 350 202.15 35.87 -13.62
CA ARG A 350 202.67 36.57 -14.82
C ARG A 350 204.10 36.01 -15.09
N LYS A 351 204.61 35.96 -16.35
CA LYS A 351 205.97 36.43 -16.74
C LYS A 351 206.22 36.38 -18.28
N LYS A 352 206.78 37.51 -18.77
CA LYS A 352 207.42 37.91 -20.05
C LYS A 352 207.51 36.91 -21.24
N ALA A 353 207.07 37.34 -22.44
CA ALA A 353 207.88 37.60 -23.64
C ALA A 353 207.02 37.86 -24.92
N VAL A 354 207.34 38.96 -25.63
CA VAL A 354 207.48 39.11 -27.11
C VAL A 354 206.24 38.82 -27.98
N LYS A 355 205.58 39.87 -28.55
CA LYS A 355 205.67 40.33 -29.97
C LYS A 355 205.11 39.30 -30.96
N ASP A 356 204.30 39.58 -31.97
CA ASP A 356 203.96 40.82 -32.66
C ASP A 356 202.89 40.44 -33.71
N THR A 357 201.95 41.34 -34.03
CA THR A 357 201.32 41.52 -35.37
C THR A 357 200.48 40.36 -35.95
N LYS A 358 199.45 40.51 -36.78
CA LYS A 358 198.90 41.51 -37.74
C LYS A 358 197.59 40.80 -38.22
N ALA A 359 196.51 41.36 -38.74
CA ALA A 359 196.21 42.61 -39.40
C ALA A 359 194.72 42.65 -39.78
N LYS A 360 194.21 43.87 -39.99
CA LYS A 360 193.16 44.27 -40.98
C LYS A 360 191.71 43.85 -40.65
N LYS A 361 190.66 44.65 -40.89
CA LYS A 361 190.50 45.83 -41.76
C LYS A 361 189.14 46.51 -41.47
N LYS A 362 189.13 47.85 -41.53
CA LYS A 362 188.11 48.76 -42.13
C LYS A 362 186.63 48.75 -41.65
N ARG A 363 186.19 49.92 -41.11
CA ARG A 363 185.19 50.92 -41.64
C ARG A 363 183.92 50.41 -42.40
N PRO A 364 182.86 51.24 -42.60
CA PRO A 364 182.22 52.29 -41.76
C PRO A 364 180.65 52.27 -41.87
N GLY A 365 179.93 53.24 -41.26
CA GLY A 365 178.57 53.67 -41.67
C GLY A 365 177.46 53.35 -40.62
N LYS A 366 176.82 54.32 -39.95
CA LYS A 366 175.78 55.29 -40.36
C LYS A 366 174.38 54.64 -40.59
N SER A 367 173.40 55.15 -39.83
CA SER A 367 171.92 55.01 -39.85
C SER A 367 171.28 55.00 -41.27
N PRO A 368 169.97 54.63 -41.49
CA PRO A 368 168.80 55.04 -40.69
C PRO A 368 167.48 54.19 -40.68
N LYS A 369 166.55 54.62 -39.80
CA LYS A 369 165.08 54.82 -39.93
C LYS A 369 164.09 53.71 -40.37
N ALA A 370 162.95 53.76 -39.66
CA ALA A 370 161.54 53.74 -40.12
C ALA A 370 160.72 52.45 -39.88
N THR A 371 159.74 52.49 -38.95
CA THR A 371 158.25 52.53 -39.19
C THR A 371 157.66 51.12 -39.38
N SER A 372 156.43 50.73 -39.04
CA SER A 372 155.14 51.34 -38.68
C SER A 372 154.28 50.14 -38.21
N LYS A 373 153.55 50.22 -37.09
CA LYS A 373 152.09 50.48 -37.06
C LYS A 373 151.26 49.53 -37.94
N LYS A 374 150.45 48.67 -37.30
CA LYS A 374 149.00 48.85 -37.23
C LYS A 374 148.45 48.24 -35.94
#